data_AF-A0A2V8IPW8-F1
#
_entry.id   AF-A0A2V8IPW8-F1
#
_cell.length_a   1.000
_cell.length_b   1.000
_cell.length_c   1.000
_cell.angle_alpha   90.00
_cell.angle_beta   90.00
_cell.angle_gamma   90.00
#
_symmetry.space_group_name_H-M   'P 1'
#
loop_
_entity.id
_entity.type
_entity.pdbx_description
1 polymer ?
#
loop_
_entity_poly.entity_id
_entity_poly.type
_entity_poly.pdbx_seq_one_letter_code
_entity_poly.pdbx_strand_id
1 'polypeptide(L)'
;EEWGCDWEGYKTIFEAARELHIPIYGADCHPRNDMRSISRRDLGVARRVARLLANDPEQTLVVIFGESHLASNHLPRRVRAILGRKGIESKELFVVQNIDALYWKLQETGFHQARAVRVREGCYCVFNATPIEKYESFRQYLHKCIEEDSCGDWTLLAQTLMEIMMNFLALDKHAASLMSLLEFDSAWAGEFELGNAAEEFARFIHQACRGELGKPVERAPRDQFFVNVIEHGLGYFCSKVLDSSRDGIESLAERVLSQIGRNEQLTRAIELLIDPRTRPGAQHFVALRSAIEAKAGNQKMMRMLAQLLGYALGRRLYIAYMQSRISRKDIHALFRDPLNRPLRPLECYRELHLL
;
A
#
# COMPACT_ATOMS: atom_id res chain seq x y z
N GLU A 1 4.58 -23.64 -16.90
CA GLU A 1 5.51 -22.52 -17.13
C GLU A 1 4.76 -21.23 -17.51
N GLU A 2 3.75 -21.24 -18.39
CA GLU A 2 3.04 -20.01 -18.85
C GLU A 2 2.03 -19.34 -17.89
N TRP A 3 1.74 -19.89 -16.70
CA TRP A 3 0.64 -19.41 -15.84
C TRP A 3 0.97 -18.09 -15.12
N GLY A 4 2.26 -17.77 -14.92
CA GLY A 4 2.73 -16.51 -14.30
C GLY A 4 2.33 -16.27 -12.84
N CYS A 5 1.31 -16.97 -12.33
CA CYS A 5 0.81 -16.88 -10.97
C CYS A 5 1.29 -18.07 -10.13
N ASP A 6 1.42 -17.84 -8.82
CA ASP A 6 1.74 -18.91 -7.87
C ASP A 6 0.59 -19.92 -7.75
N TRP A 7 0.91 -21.21 -7.76
CA TRP A 7 -0.06 -22.29 -7.62
C TRP A 7 -0.57 -22.43 -6.18
N GLU A 8 0.19 -22.00 -5.17
CA GLU A 8 -0.24 -22.08 -3.77
C GLU A 8 -1.55 -21.32 -3.53
N GLY A 9 -1.75 -20.18 -4.20
CA GLY A 9 -3.01 -19.42 -4.10
C GLY A 9 -4.24 -20.14 -4.67
N TYR A 10 -4.05 -21.09 -5.59
CA TYR A 10 -5.13 -21.88 -6.21
C TYR A 10 -5.28 -23.28 -5.60
N LYS A 11 -4.31 -23.72 -4.82
CA LYS A 11 -4.25 -25.07 -4.25
C LYS A 11 -5.52 -25.44 -3.50
N THR A 12 -6.02 -24.55 -2.63
CA THR A 12 -7.25 -24.79 -1.86
C THR A 12 -8.47 -25.00 -2.77
N ILE A 13 -8.55 -24.30 -3.90
CA ILE A 13 -9.64 -24.46 -4.87
C ILE A 13 -9.55 -25.84 -5.54
N PHE A 14 -8.33 -26.25 -5.95
CA PHE A 14 -8.10 -27.55 -6.58
C PHE A 14 -8.31 -28.72 -5.62
N GLU A 15 -7.89 -28.59 -4.36
CA GLU A 15 -8.11 -29.59 -3.32
C GLU A 15 -9.60 -29.75 -3.04
N ALA A 16 -10.34 -28.65 -2.85
CA ALA A 16 -11.78 -28.68 -2.62
C ALA A 16 -12.53 -29.32 -3.80
N ALA A 17 -12.17 -28.96 -5.03
CA ALA A 17 -12.76 -29.55 -6.23
C ALA A 17 -12.47 -31.06 -6.34
N ARG A 18 -11.26 -31.50 -6.00
CA ARG A 18 -10.90 -32.93 -5.96
C ARG A 18 -11.71 -33.69 -4.90
N GLU A 19 -11.79 -33.16 -3.68
CA GLU A 19 -12.53 -33.76 -2.56
C GLU A 19 -14.02 -33.87 -2.87
N LEU A 20 -14.61 -32.83 -3.46
CA LEU A 20 -16.02 -32.78 -3.83
C LEU A 20 -16.33 -33.41 -5.21
N HIS A 21 -15.32 -33.95 -5.89
CA HIS A 21 -15.44 -34.58 -7.21
C HIS A 21 -16.03 -33.64 -8.28
N ILE A 22 -15.71 -32.35 -8.18
CA ILE A 22 -16.15 -31.31 -9.11
C ILE A 22 -15.18 -31.25 -10.30
N PRO A 23 -15.65 -31.38 -11.55
CA PRO A 23 -14.78 -31.31 -12.72
C PRO A 23 -14.24 -29.88 -12.93
N ILE A 24 -12.96 -29.81 -13.33
CA ILE A 24 -12.26 -28.54 -13.58
C ILE A 24 -11.96 -28.40 -15.07
N TYR A 25 -12.26 -27.23 -15.61
CA TYR A 25 -12.01 -26.90 -17.00
C TYR A 25 -11.11 -25.69 -17.11
N GLY A 26 -9.94 -25.85 -17.75
CA GLY A 26 -9.15 -24.70 -18.19
C GLY A 26 -9.93 -23.93 -19.26
N ALA A 27 -10.17 -22.64 -19.06
CA ALA A 27 -11.08 -21.87 -19.92
C ALA A 27 -10.40 -20.83 -20.81
N ASP A 28 -9.21 -20.34 -20.44
CA ASP A 28 -8.49 -19.27 -21.14
C ASP A 28 -7.93 -19.71 -22.52
N CYS A 29 -7.60 -18.73 -23.38
CA CYS A 29 -7.09 -18.95 -24.73
C CYS A 29 -6.06 -17.91 -25.19
N HIS A 30 -5.23 -18.27 -26.18
CA HIS A 30 -4.24 -17.38 -26.80
C HIS A 30 -4.87 -16.25 -27.66
N PRO A 31 -4.18 -15.10 -27.82
CA PRO A 31 -2.88 -14.73 -27.23
C PRO A 31 -3.03 -14.09 -25.85
N ARG A 32 -2.15 -14.43 -24.90
CA ARG A 32 -2.24 -13.99 -23.49
C ARG A 32 -1.44 -12.73 -23.16
N ASN A 33 -0.36 -12.49 -23.91
CA ASN A 33 0.62 -11.43 -23.63
C ASN A 33 0.23 -10.04 -24.18
N ASP A 34 -0.98 -9.92 -24.75
CA ASP A 34 -1.48 -8.65 -25.29
C ASP A 34 -2.83 -8.32 -24.66
N MET A 35 -2.88 -7.25 -23.85
CA MET A 35 -4.15 -6.79 -23.26
C MET A 35 -5.17 -6.37 -24.32
N ARG A 36 -4.74 -5.95 -25.52
CA ARG A 36 -5.65 -5.61 -26.64
C ARG A 36 -6.40 -6.84 -27.14
N SER A 37 -5.91 -8.05 -26.82
CA SER A 37 -6.56 -9.31 -27.15
C SER A 37 -7.69 -9.70 -26.19
N ILE A 38 -7.91 -8.98 -25.08
CA ILE A 38 -8.88 -9.35 -24.03
C ILE A 38 -10.26 -9.63 -24.61
N SER A 39 -10.69 -8.82 -25.57
CA SER A 39 -11.93 -9.00 -26.32
C SER A 39 -11.99 -10.37 -27.01
N ARG A 40 -10.93 -10.79 -27.70
CA ARG A 40 -10.88 -12.09 -28.38
C ARG A 40 -10.88 -13.24 -27.36
N ARG A 41 -10.19 -13.07 -26.23
CA ARG A 41 -10.15 -14.06 -25.15
C ARG A 41 -11.51 -14.24 -24.48
N ASP A 42 -12.18 -13.14 -24.15
CA ASP A 42 -13.55 -13.16 -23.61
C ASP A 42 -14.50 -13.94 -24.53
N LEU A 43 -14.35 -13.80 -25.85
CA LEU A 43 -15.17 -14.56 -26.81
C LEU A 43 -14.89 -16.07 -26.75
N GLY A 44 -13.62 -16.46 -26.67
CA GLY A 44 -13.20 -17.85 -26.57
C GLY A 44 -13.75 -18.51 -25.30
N VAL A 45 -13.55 -17.84 -24.17
CA VAL A 45 -14.07 -18.26 -22.85
C VAL A 45 -15.60 -18.34 -22.88
N ALA A 46 -16.29 -17.31 -23.38
CA ALA A 46 -17.74 -17.29 -23.43
C ALA A 46 -18.33 -18.44 -24.25
N ARG A 47 -17.70 -18.80 -25.37
CA ARG A 47 -18.09 -19.97 -26.18
C ARG A 47 -17.92 -21.28 -25.41
N ARG A 48 -16.89 -21.41 -24.57
CA ARG A 48 -16.67 -22.61 -23.76
C ARG A 48 -17.70 -22.71 -22.63
N VAL A 49 -17.95 -21.62 -21.91
CA VAL A 49 -19.01 -21.56 -20.88
C VAL A 49 -20.37 -21.93 -21.47
N ALA A 50 -20.75 -21.33 -22.60
CA ALA A 50 -22.02 -21.61 -23.26
C ALA A 50 -22.09 -22.98 -23.96
N ARG A 51 -20.98 -23.71 -24.10
CA ARG A 51 -20.98 -25.12 -24.51
C ARG A 51 -21.20 -26.03 -23.33
N LEU A 52 -20.54 -25.76 -22.20
CA LEU A 52 -20.74 -26.52 -20.97
C LEU A 52 -22.22 -26.44 -20.55
N LEU A 53 -22.78 -25.24 -20.40
CA LEU A 53 -24.20 -25.05 -20.05
C LEU A 53 -25.18 -25.65 -21.07
N ALA A 54 -24.80 -25.73 -22.35
CA ALA A 54 -25.67 -26.36 -23.35
C ALA A 54 -25.71 -27.89 -23.24
N ASN A 55 -24.66 -28.51 -22.69
CA ASN A 55 -24.61 -29.95 -22.48
C ASN A 55 -25.42 -30.39 -21.26
N ASP A 56 -25.50 -29.52 -20.24
CA ASP A 56 -26.31 -29.73 -19.03
C ASP A 56 -26.83 -28.37 -18.52
N PRO A 57 -28.08 -28.01 -18.87
CA PRO A 57 -28.67 -26.72 -18.47
C PRO A 57 -28.94 -26.56 -16.97
N GLU A 58 -29.06 -27.66 -16.22
CA GLU A 58 -29.33 -27.62 -14.77
C GLU A 58 -28.04 -27.50 -13.94
N GLN A 59 -26.87 -27.66 -14.57
CA GLN A 59 -25.59 -27.56 -13.87
C GLN A 59 -25.32 -26.12 -13.38
N THR A 60 -24.68 -26.02 -12.21
CA THR A 60 -24.14 -24.74 -11.73
C THR A 60 -22.66 -24.65 -12.08
N LEU A 61 -22.27 -23.62 -12.84
CA LEU A 61 -20.87 -23.35 -13.16
C LEU A 61 -20.31 -22.24 -12.28
N VAL A 62 -19.14 -22.50 -11.68
CA VAL A 62 -18.31 -21.47 -11.04
C VAL A 62 -17.22 -21.07 -12.03
N VAL A 63 -17.22 -19.81 -12.46
CA VAL A 63 -16.29 -19.28 -13.46
C VAL A 63 -15.38 -18.25 -12.80
N ILE A 64 -14.09 -18.54 -12.72
CA ILE A 64 -13.09 -17.71 -12.04
C ILE A 64 -12.18 -17.06 -13.08
N PHE A 65 -12.18 -15.72 -13.14
CA PHE A 65 -11.33 -14.92 -14.03
C PHE A 65 -10.92 -13.63 -13.33
N GLY A 66 -9.82 -13.02 -13.80
CA GLY A 66 -9.35 -11.72 -13.31
C GLY A 66 -10.35 -10.58 -13.55
N GLU A 67 -10.27 -9.54 -12.72
CA GLU A 67 -11.22 -8.42 -12.65
C GLU A 67 -11.54 -7.80 -14.01
N SER A 68 -10.52 -7.58 -14.86
CA SER A 68 -10.67 -6.98 -16.19
C SER A 68 -11.64 -7.76 -17.10
N HIS A 69 -11.75 -9.08 -16.95
CA HIS A 69 -12.68 -9.90 -17.72
C HIS A 69 -14.12 -9.80 -17.21
N LEU A 70 -14.32 -9.50 -15.92
CA LEU A 70 -15.63 -9.45 -15.26
C LEU A 70 -16.36 -8.12 -15.45
N ALA A 71 -15.73 -7.13 -16.08
CA ALA A 71 -16.35 -5.87 -16.40
C ALA A 71 -17.62 -6.06 -17.27
N SER A 72 -18.59 -5.15 -17.11
CA SER A 72 -19.96 -5.32 -17.64
C SER A 72 -20.05 -5.50 -19.16
N ASN A 73 -19.08 -4.97 -19.91
CA ASN A 73 -18.99 -5.07 -21.37
C ASN A 73 -18.07 -6.20 -21.88
N HIS A 74 -17.56 -7.04 -20.97
CA HIS A 74 -16.58 -8.09 -21.26
C HIS A 74 -17.22 -9.49 -21.25
N LEU A 75 -16.58 -10.47 -20.62
CA LEU A 75 -16.99 -11.87 -20.61
C LEU A 75 -18.47 -12.07 -20.27
N PRO A 76 -19.05 -11.44 -19.22
CA PRO A 76 -20.46 -11.64 -18.87
C PRO A 76 -21.42 -11.30 -20.01
N ARG A 77 -21.19 -10.17 -20.70
CA ARG A 77 -22.01 -9.75 -21.83
C ARG A 77 -21.96 -10.77 -22.98
N ARG A 78 -20.79 -11.36 -23.22
CA ARG A 78 -20.61 -12.34 -24.29
C ARG A 78 -21.27 -13.67 -23.96
N VAL A 79 -21.19 -14.12 -22.71
CA VAL A 79 -21.89 -15.32 -22.24
C VAL A 79 -23.39 -15.16 -22.46
N ARG A 80 -23.98 -14.06 -21.96
CA ARG A 80 -25.41 -13.72 -22.18
C ARG A 80 -25.79 -13.71 -23.65
N ALA A 81 -24.98 -13.07 -24.50
CA ALA A 81 -25.27 -12.99 -25.93
C ALA A 81 -25.27 -14.36 -26.61
N ILE A 82 -24.38 -15.29 -26.20
CA ILE A 82 -24.33 -16.64 -26.79
C ILE A 82 -25.45 -17.51 -26.24
N LEU A 83 -25.72 -17.47 -24.94
CA LEU A 83 -26.81 -18.25 -24.33
C LEU A 83 -28.18 -17.80 -24.85
N GLY A 84 -28.41 -16.49 -24.97
CA GLY A 84 -29.65 -15.95 -25.53
C GLY A 84 -29.90 -16.39 -26.98
N ARG A 85 -28.84 -16.45 -27.82
CA ARG A 85 -28.96 -17.00 -29.18
C ARG A 85 -29.30 -18.48 -29.22
N LYS A 86 -29.02 -19.22 -28.15
CA LYS A 86 -29.32 -20.64 -28.00
C LYS A 86 -30.64 -20.90 -27.26
N GLY A 87 -31.32 -19.87 -26.78
CA GLY A 87 -32.53 -20.01 -25.95
C GLY A 87 -32.27 -20.67 -24.60
N ILE A 88 -31.04 -20.60 -24.08
CA ILE A 88 -30.68 -21.16 -22.77
C ILE A 88 -30.87 -20.07 -21.73
N GLU A 89 -31.77 -20.28 -20.77
CA GLU A 89 -31.90 -19.42 -19.61
C GLU A 89 -30.84 -19.74 -18.56
N SER A 90 -30.28 -18.70 -17.94
CA SER A 90 -29.28 -18.86 -16.89
C SER A 90 -29.47 -17.79 -15.83
N LYS A 91 -29.43 -18.19 -14.55
CA LYS A 91 -29.37 -17.27 -13.42
C LYS A 91 -27.92 -16.89 -13.16
N GLU A 92 -27.62 -15.59 -13.17
CA GLU A 92 -26.26 -15.07 -13.00
C GLU A 92 -26.06 -14.49 -11.59
N LEU A 93 -24.92 -14.82 -10.98
CA LEU A 93 -24.45 -14.21 -9.75
C LEU A 93 -23.00 -13.76 -9.96
N PHE A 94 -22.74 -12.47 -9.71
CA PHE A 94 -21.40 -11.89 -9.77
C PHE A 94 -20.83 -11.75 -8.37
N VAL A 95 -19.62 -12.27 -8.19
CA VAL A 95 -18.81 -12.05 -6.99
C VAL A 95 -17.50 -11.40 -7.44
N VAL A 96 -17.31 -10.14 -7.09
CA VAL A 96 -16.04 -9.42 -7.26
C VAL A 96 -15.29 -9.39 -5.93
N GLN A 97 -13.97 -9.25 -5.97
CA GLN A 97 -13.13 -9.28 -4.77
C GLN A 97 -12.32 -7.99 -4.64
N ASN A 98 -12.21 -7.49 -3.40
CA ASN A 98 -11.29 -6.42 -3.01
C ASN A 98 -11.37 -5.17 -3.91
N ILE A 99 -12.60 -4.69 -4.17
CA ILE A 99 -12.81 -3.43 -4.90
C ILE A 99 -12.52 -2.26 -3.95
N ASP A 100 -11.45 -1.51 -4.25
CA ASP A 100 -10.89 -0.52 -3.33
C ASP A 100 -11.90 0.58 -2.99
N ALA A 101 -12.62 1.09 -3.99
CA ALA A 101 -13.64 2.12 -3.78
C ALA A 101 -14.75 1.66 -2.82
N LEU A 102 -15.13 0.38 -2.86
CA LEU A 102 -16.14 -0.17 -1.95
C LEU A 102 -15.55 -0.40 -0.55
N TYR A 103 -14.31 -0.89 -0.47
CA TYR A 103 -13.61 -1.05 0.80
C TYR A 103 -13.53 0.29 1.54
N TRP A 104 -13.05 1.35 0.88
CA TRP A 104 -12.88 2.67 1.49
C TRP A 104 -14.21 3.29 1.92
N LYS A 105 -15.26 3.14 1.10
CA LYS A 105 -16.61 3.58 1.47
C LYS A 105 -17.11 2.90 2.74
N LEU A 106 -16.83 1.60 2.93
CA LEU A 106 -17.20 0.88 4.15
C LEU A 106 -16.42 1.39 5.36
N GLN A 107 -15.13 1.70 5.21
CA GLN A 107 -14.34 2.29 6.28
C GLN A 107 -14.86 3.68 6.69
N GLU A 108 -15.23 4.52 5.72
CA GLU A 108 -15.77 5.87 5.97
C GLU A 108 -17.14 5.84 6.65
N THR A 109 -17.94 4.80 6.37
CA THR A 109 -19.29 4.65 6.91
C THR A 109 -19.34 3.83 8.21
N GLY A 110 -18.18 3.49 8.79
CA GLY A 110 -18.07 2.79 10.07
C GLY A 110 -18.24 1.26 10.00
N PHE A 111 -18.34 0.68 8.81
CA PHE A 111 -18.46 -0.76 8.59
C PHE A 111 -17.10 -1.45 8.49
N HIS A 112 -16.21 -1.18 9.45
CA HIS A 112 -14.81 -1.63 9.43
C HIS A 112 -14.65 -3.17 9.34
N GLN A 113 -15.63 -3.93 9.84
CA GLN A 113 -15.63 -5.39 9.90
C GLN A 113 -16.41 -6.07 8.75
N ALA A 114 -16.94 -5.30 7.81
CA ALA A 114 -17.73 -5.86 6.72
C ALA A 114 -16.85 -6.73 5.79
N ARG A 115 -17.18 -8.03 5.71
CA ARG A 115 -16.50 -8.99 4.84
C ARG A 115 -17.13 -9.12 3.46
N ALA A 116 -18.35 -8.65 3.29
CA ALA A 116 -19.02 -8.62 2.00
C ALA A 116 -20.05 -7.49 1.96
N VAL A 117 -20.30 -6.97 0.76
CA VAL A 117 -21.34 -5.97 0.50
C VAL A 117 -22.10 -6.33 -0.76
N ARG A 118 -23.43 -6.14 -0.73
CA ARG A 118 -24.26 -6.23 -1.92
C ARG A 118 -24.12 -4.93 -2.71
N VAL A 119 -23.54 -5.01 -3.90
CA VAL A 119 -23.34 -3.84 -4.79
C VAL A 119 -24.65 -3.51 -5.51
N ARG A 120 -25.32 -4.54 -6.01
CA ARG A 120 -26.66 -4.51 -6.60
C ARG A 120 -27.27 -5.91 -6.55
N GLU A 121 -28.51 -6.06 -7.01
CA GLU A 121 -29.09 -7.38 -7.17
C GLU A 121 -28.22 -8.28 -8.07
N GLY A 122 -27.97 -9.51 -7.63
CA GLY A 122 -27.09 -10.45 -8.32
C GLY A 122 -25.60 -10.08 -8.36
N CYS A 123 -25.14 -9.09 -7.59
CA CYS A 123 -23.73 -8.69 -7.55
C CYS A 123 -23.25 -8.34 -6.14
N TYR A 124 -22.22 -9.05 -5.69
CA TYR A 124 -21.62 -8.90 -4.37
C TYR A 124 -20.12 -8.63 -4.50
N CYS A 125 -19.59 -7.81 -3.59
CA CYS A 125 -18.16 -7.64 -3.40
C CYS A 125 -17.76 -8.32 -2.09
N VAL A 126 -16.75 -9.18 -2.13
CA VAL A 126 -16.18 -9.85 -0.95
C VAL A 126 -14.80 -9.26 -0.66
N PHE A 127 -14.51 -9.04 0.61
CA PHE A 127 -13.22 -8.54 1.09
C PHE A 127 -12.50 -9.65 1.83
N ASN A 128 -11.56 -10.29 1.15
CA ASN A 128 -10.63 -11.25 1.75
C ASN A 128 -9.23 -10.66 1.95
N ALA A 129 -8.98 -9.48 1.40
CA ALA A 129 -7.78 -8.69 1.62
C ALA A 129 -8.15 -7.20 1.70
N THR A 130 -7.40 -6.45 2.49
CA THR A 130 -7.38 -4.99 2.43
C THR A 130 -6.77 -4.53 1.10
N PRO A 131 -7.06 -3.30 0.64
CA PRO A 131 -6.37 -2.72 -0.52
C PRO A 131 -4.85 -2.82 -0.38
N ILE A 132 -4.35 -2.61 0.85
CA ILE A 132 -2.93 -2.70 1.16
C ILE A 132 -2.37 -4.09 0.85
N GLU A 133 -2.97 -5.15 1.38
CA GLU A 133 -2.53 -6.54 1.13
C GLU A 133 -2.68 -6.93 -0.36
N LYS A 134 -3.75 -6.46 -1.03
CA LYS A 134 -3.96 -6.64 -2.47
C LYS A 134 -2.81 -6.04 -3.27
N TYR A 135 -2.39 -4.82 -2.96
CA TYR A 135 -1.32 -4.14 -3.69
C TYR A 135 0.07 -4.68 -3.36
N GLU A 136 0.31 -5.16 -2.14
CA GLU A 136 1.55 -5.87 -1.81
C GLU A 136 1.67 -7.17 -2.62
N SER A 137 0.57 -7.94 -2.75
CA SER A 137 0.53 -9.11 -3.63
C SER A 137 0.79 -8.75 -5.09
N PHE A 138 0.20 -7.64 -5.57
CA PHE A 138 0.44 -7.13 -6.92
C PHE A 138 1.90 -6.69 -7.13
N ARG A 139 2.52 -6.05 -6.14
CA ARG A 139 3.95 -5.69 -6.18
C ARG A 139 4.83 -6.92 -6.29
N GLN A 140 4.59 -7.96 -5.48
CA GLN A 140 5.35 -9.21 -5.54
C GLN A 140 5.23 -9.87 -6.91
N TYR A 141 4.04 -9.84 -7.52
CA TYR A 141 3.84 -10.28 -8.90
C TYR A 141 4.68 -9.46 -9.89
N LEU A 142 4.62 -8.11 -9.81
CA LEU A 142 5.41 -7.25 -10.68
C LEU A 142 6.92 -7.49 -10.53
N HIS A 143 7.43 -7.66 -9.31
CA HIS A 143 8.84 -7.94 -9.08
C HIS A 143 9.29 -9.23 -9.78
N LYS A 144 8.47 -10.29 -9.74
CA LYS A 144 8.74 -11.55 -10.47
C LYS A 144 8.71 -11.35 -11.99
N CYS A 145 7.81 -10.49 -12.49
CA CYS A 145 7.73 -10.21 -13.92
C CYS A 145 8.86 -9.30 -14.43
N ILE A 146 9.38 -8.40 -13.59
CA ILE A 146 10.44 -7.44 -13.96
C ILE A 146 11.82 -8.13 -14.03
N GLU A 147 12.03 -9.24 -13.32
CA GLU A 147 13.22 -10.09 -13.52
C GLU A 147 13.29 -10.68 -14.95
N GLU A 148 12.17 -10.73 -15.69
CA GLU A 148 12.12 -11.07 -17.11
C GLU A 148 12.16 -9.81 -18.00
N ASP A 149 13.36 -9.22 -18.14
CA ASP A 149 13.89 -8.46 -19.29
C ASP A 149 13.00 -7.41 -19.99
N SER A 150 11.97 -6.93 -19.32
CA SER A 150 11.14 -5.85 -19.81
C SER A 150 11.52 -4.62 -19.01
N CYS A 151 12.08 -3.63 -19.73
CA CYS A 151 12.15 -2.24 -19.32
C CYS A 151 10.73 -1.80 -18.90
N GLY A 152 10.39 -2.10 -17.64
CA GLY A 152 9.10 -1.84 -17.06
C GLY A 152 8.97 -0.35 -16.93
N ASP A 153 7.83 0.19 -17.34
CA ASP A 153 7.52 1.60 -17.17
C ASP A 153 7.37 1.89 -15.66
N TRP A 154 8.50 2.09 -14.97
CA TRP A 154 8.60 2.40 -13.54
C TRP A 154 7.73 3.59 -13.17
N THR A 155 7.48 4.47 -14.14
CA THR A 155 6.53 5.58 -14.07
C THR A 155 5.13 5.10 -13.70
N LEU A 156 4.62 4.03 -14.34
CA LEU A 156 3.28 3.50 -14.09
C LEU A 156 3.18 2.85 -12.70
N LEU A 157 4.24 2.16 -12.26
CA LEU A 157 4.32 1.60 -10.91
C LEU A 157 4.34 2.72 -9.87
N ALA A 158 5.20 3.72 -10.05
CA ALA A 158 5.27 4.91 -9.20
C ALA A 158 3.91 5.64 -9.13
N GLN A 159 3.26 5.85 -10.28
CA GLN A 159 1.92 6.44 -10.36
C GLN A 159 0.89 5.63 -9.59
N THR A 160 0.88 4.31 -9.74
CA THR A 160 -0.03 3.43 -9.03
C THR A 160 0.19 3.50 -7.51
N LEU A 161 1.45 3.45 -7.05
CA LEU A 161 1.79 3.55 -5.63
C LEU A 161 1.38 4.91 -5.04
N MET A 162 1.59 5.99 -5.79
CA MET A 162 1.14 7.31 -5.39
C MET A 162 -0.38 7.37 -5.28
N GLU A 163 -1.13 6.87 -6.27
CA GLU A 163 -2.59 6.83 -6.21
C GLU A 163 -3.09 6.04 -4.99
N ILE A 164 -2.44 4.92 -4.67
CA ILE A 164 -2.76 4.11 -3.49
C ILE A 164 -2.54 4.92 -2.21
N MET A 165 -1.40 5.59 -2.07
CA MET A 165 -1.08 6.41 -0.91
C MET A 165 -2.04 7.61 -0.77
N MET A 166 -2.39 8.26 -1.89
CA MET A 166 -3.34 9.37 -1.92
C MET A 166 -4.74 8.93 -1.50
N ASN A 167 -5.20 7.80 -2.04
CA ASN A 167 -6.46 7.20 -1.64
C ASN A 167 -6.42 6.82 -0.16
N PHE A 168 -5.35 6.16 0.31
CA PHE A 168 -5.16 5.83 1.73
C PHE A 168 -5.21 7.08 2.62
N LEU A 169 -4.65 8.20 2.19
CA LEU A 169 -4.67 9.45 2.94
C LEU A 169 -5.96 10.27 2.76
N ALA A 170 -6.92 9.83 1.93
CA ALA A 170 -8.16 10.57 1.64
C ALA A 170 -7.89 12.01 1.16
N LEU A 171 -6.84 12.20 0.35
CA LEU A 171 -6.49 13.50 -0.18
C LEU A 171 -7.32 13.84 -1.43
N ASP A 172 -7.83 15.07 -1.50
CA ASP A 172 -8.67 15.52 -2.60
C ASP A 172 -7.90 15.58 -3.92
N LYS A 173 -8.64 15.47 -5.05
CA LYS A 173 -8.10 15.55 -6.42
C LYS A 173 -7.33 16.84 -6.74
N HIS A 174 -7.42 17.89 -5.92
CA HIS A 174 -6.57 19.08 -6.02
C HIS A 174 -5.10 18.79 -5.70
N ALA A 175 -4.82 17.86 -4.79
CA ALA A 175 -3.44 17.43 -4.53
C ALA A 175 -2.85 16.69 -5.74
N ALA A 176 -3.68 16.08 -6.60
CA ALA A 176 -3.23 15.49 -7.86
C ALA A 176 -2.71 16.52 -8.88
N SER A 177 -3.11 17.81 -8.80
CA SER A 177 -2.54 18.86 -9.67
C SER A 177 -1.16 19.34 -9.21
N LEU A 178 -0.82 19.17 -7.93
CA LEU A 178 0.54 19.43 -7.42
C LEU A 178 1.55 18.40 -7.97
N MET A 179 1.06 17.28 -8.51
CA MET A 179 1.85 16.13 -8.95
C MET A 179 2.35 16.23 -10.39
N SER A 180 1.80 17.13 -11.23
CA SER A 180 2.38 17.40 -12.55
C SER A 180 3.77 18.06 -12.48
N LEU A 181 4.24 18.36 -11.27
CA LEU A 181 5.56 18.89 -10.94
C LEU A 181 6.60 17.80 -10.59
N LEU A 182 6.18 16.55 -10.40
CA LEU A 182 7.11 15.43 -10.21
C LEU A 182 7.60 14.96 -11.59
N GLU A 183 8.66 15.59 -12.08
CA GLU A 183 9.46 14.99 -13.15
C GLU A 183 10.18 13.78 -12.57
N PHE A 184 9.70 12.56 -12.89
CA PHE A 184 10.44 11.34 -12.60
C PHE A 184 11.64 11.31 -13.53
N ASP A 185 12.78 11.72 -13.00
CA ASP A 185 14.01 11.71 -13.77
C ASP A 185 14.41 10.26 -14.09
N SER A 186 14.75 10.01 -15.34
CA SER A 186 15.14 8.70 -15.87
C SER A 186 16.32 8.05 -15.12
N ALA A 187 17.05 8.83 -14.31
CA ALA A 187 18.07 8.37 -13.36
C ALA A 187 17.52 7.44 -12.25
N TRP A 188 16.22 7.48 -11.94
CA TRP A 188 15.59 6.61 -10.93
C TRP A 188 15.33 5.18 -11.44
N ALA A 189 15.44 4.95 -12.75
CA ALA A 189 15.11 3.67 -13.38
C ALA A 189 16.14 2.56 -13.13
N GLY A 190 17.36 2.90 -12.68
CA GLY A 190 18.43 1.93 -12.44
C GLY A 190 18.35 1.21 -11.09
N GLU A 191 17.69 1.81 -10.10
CA GLU A 191 17.65 1.34 -8.69
C GLU A 191 16.29 1.69 -8.05
N PHE A 192 15.16 1.42 -8.72
CA PHE A 192 13.85 1.73 -8.14
C PHE A 192 13.54 0.82 -6.94
N GLU A 193 13.90 1.26 -5.74
CA GLU A 193 13.51 0.62 -4.50
C GLU A 193 12.15 1.16 -4.03
N LEU A 194 11.13 0.31 -4.07
CA LEU A 194 9.75 0.67 -3.75
C LEU A 194 9.58 1.33 -2.37
N GLY A 195 10.34 0.86 -1.37
CA GLY A 195 10.33 1.45 -0.03
C GLY A 195 10.82 2.89 -0.02
N ASN A 196 11.87 3.19 -0.77
CA ASN A 196 12.40 4.56 -0.88
C ASN A 196 11.41 5.44 -1.64
N ALA A 197 10.83 4.94 -2.74
CA ALA A 197 9.80 5.67 -3.46
C ALA A 197 8.60 6.04 -2.56
N ALA A 198 8.12 5.10 -1.74
CA ALA A 198 7.06 5.33 -0.77
C ALA A 198 7.40 6.41 0.27
N GLU A 199 8.64 6.42 0.78
CA GLU A 199 9.11 7.45 1.70
C GLU A 199 9.11 8.84 1.06
N GLU A 200 9.62 8.94 -0.16
CA GLU A 200 9.68 10.18 -0.91
C GLU A 200 8.28 10.71 -1.22
N PHE A 201 7.33 9.83 -1.60
CA PHE A 201 5.94 10.22 -1.81
C PHE A 201 5.26 10.71 -0.53
N ALA A 202 5.45 10.01 0.59
CA ALA A 202 4.91 10.47 1.87
C ALA A 202 5.47 11.85 2.24
N ARG A 203 6.77 12.06 2.06
CA ARG A 203 7.41 13.35 2.35
C ARG A 203 6.85 14.46 1.46
N PHE A 204 6.76 14.21 0.16
CA PHE A 204 6.16 15.14 -0.81
C PHE A 204 4.74 15.50 -0.41
N ILE A 205 3.90 14.50 -0.12
CA ILE A 205 2.50 14.69 0.26
C ILE A 205 2.40 15.50 1.56
N HIS A 206 3.24 15.20 2.56
CA HIS A 206 3.25 15.96 3.81
C HIS A 206 3.65 17.41 3.58
N GLN A 207 4.72 17.66 2.81
CA GLN A 207 5.13 19.01 2.44
C GLN A 207 4.05 19.77 1.65
N ALA A 208 3.34 19.08 0.74
CA ALA A 208 2.20 19.60 0.01
C ALA A 208 1.06 20.01 0.94
N CYS A 209 0.70 19.15 1.89
CA CYS A 209 -0.36 19.43 2.88
C CYS A 209 -0.03 20.64 3.77
N ARG A 210 1.26 20.92 4.00
CA ARG A 210 1.73 22.09 4.75
C ARG A 210 1.91 23.35 3.90
N GLY A 211 1.75 23.26 2.58
CA GLY A 211 1.99 24.37 1.65
C GLY A 211 3.47 24.75 1.50
N GLU A 212 4.39 23.81 1.75
CA GLU A 212 5.84 24.05 1.75
C GLU A 212 6.55 23.60 0.46
N LEU A 213 5.79 23.18 -0.56
CA LEU A 213 6.34 22.85 -1.87
C LEU A 213 6.97 24.11 -2.49
N GLY A 214 8.30 24.11 -2.63
CA GLY A 214 9.07 25.20 -3.23
C GLY A 214 9.30 26.43 -2.35
N LYS A 215 8.68 26.51 -1.17
CA LYS A 215 8.89 27.58 -0.17
C LYS A 215 9.00 26.98 1.23
N PRO A 216 10.19 26.53 1.64
CA PRO A 216 10.37 25.96 2.97
C PRO A 216 10.12 27.04 4.04
N VAL A 217 9.37 26.68 5.09
CA VAL A 217 9.18 27.56 6.25
C VAL A 217 10.45 27.55 7.08
N GLU A 218 10.99 28.74 7.38
CA GLU A 218 12.16 28.88 8.23
C GLU A 218 11.82 28.53 9.68
N ARG A 219 12.58 27.61 10.27
CA ARG A 219 12.37 27.09 11.63
C ARG A 219 13.67 27.12 12.41
N ALA A 220 13.56 27.18 13.74
CA ALA A 220 14.71 26.94 14.60
C ALA A 220 15.31 25.55 14.32
N PRO A 221 16.65 25.37 14.35
CA PRO A 221 17.28 24.10 14.02
C PRO A 221 16.73 22.90 14.80
N ARG A 222 16.36 23.11 16.06
CA ARG A 222 15.73 22.10 16.93
C ARG A 222 14.36 21.65 16.41
N ASP A 223 13.54 22.59 15.94
CA ASP A 223 12.18 22.32 15.48
C ASP A 223 12.28 21.64 14.10
N GLN A 224 13.20 22.10 13.25
CA GLN A 224 13.49 21.45 11.98
C GLN A 224 13.96 20.00 12.15
N PHE A 225 14.77 19.69 13.17
CA PHE A 225 15.18 18.32 13.46
C PHE A 225 13.97 17.40 13.70
N PHE A 226 13.03 17.81 14.55
CA PHE A 226 11.84 17.00 14.85
C PHE A 226 10.83 16.98 13.68
N VAL A 227 10.77 18.02 12.85
CA VAL A 227 10.06 17.96 11.57
C VAL A 227 10.63 16.86 10.69
N ASN A 228 11.95 16.78 10.55
CA ASN A 228 12.61 15.73 9.77
C ASN A 228 12.35 14.33 10.36
N VAL A 229 12.35 14.20 11.70
CA VAL A 229 11.99 12.95 12.38
C VAL A 229 10.56 12.52 12.02
N ILE A 230 9.60 13.44 12.08
CA ILE A 230 8.20 13.15 11.73
C ILE A 230 8.08 12.79 10.25
N GLU A 231 8.76 13.50 9.35
CA GLU A 231 8.78 13.19 7.91
C GLU A 231 9.34 11.80 7.61
N HIS A 232 10.47 11.43 8.23
CA HIS A 232 11.00 10.08 8.14
C HIS A 232 10.05 9.04 8.74
N GLY A 233 9.30 9.39 9.80
CA GLY A 233 8.30 8.51 10.39
C GLY A 233 7.08 8.28 9.53
N LEU A 234 6.52 9.33 8.91
CA LEU A 234 5.42 9.22 7.95
C LEU A 234 5.87 8.45 6.70
N GLY A 235 7.08 8.71 6.22
CA GLY A 235 7.68 7.96 5.11
C GLY A 235 7.83 6.49 5.42
N TYR A 236 8.49 6.16 6.53
CA TYR A 236 8.68 4.77 6.90
C TYR A 236 7.35 4.06 7.17
N PHE A 237 6.39 4.73 7.82
CA PHE A 237 5.03 4.23 7.98
C PHE A 237 4.39 3.86 6.63
N CYS A 238 4.35 4.78 5.66
CA CYS A 238 3.77 4.52 4.34
C CYS A 238 4.52 3.41 3.60
N SER A 239 5.84 3.35 3.74
CA SER A 239 6.61 2.26 3.15
C SER A 239 6.33 0.91 3.79
N LYS A 240 6.03 0.84 5.10
CA LYS A 240 5.59 -0.37 5.80
C LYS A 240 4.16 -0.74 5.47
N VAL A 241 3.32 0.26 5.21
CA VAL A 241 1.98 0.04 4.66
C VAL A 241 2.10 -0.63 3.30
N LEU A 242 2.99 -0.18 2.41
CA LEU A 242 3.17 -0.79 1.09
C LEU A 242 3.91 -2.13 1.14
N ASP A 243 5.00 -2.21 1.90
CA ASP A 243 5.80 -3.42 2.12
C ASP A 243 5.87 -3.72 3.63
N SER A 244 4.95 -4.57 4.09
CA SER A 244 4.89 -4.98 5.50
C SER A 244 6.12 -5.73 5.99
N SER A 245 6.90 -6.34 5.10
CA SER A 245 8.12 -7.07 5.42
C SER A 245 9.33 -6.15 5.63
N ARG A 246 9.24 -4.89 5.17
CA ARG A 246 10.35 -3.96 5.18
C ARG A 246 11.01 -3.86 6.55
N ASP A 247 12.32 -4.01 6.57
CA ASP A 247 13.12 -3.94 7.78
C ASP A 247 14.44 -3.17 7.54
N GLY A 248 15.24 -2.96 8.57
CA GLY A 248 16.55 -2.28 8.45
C GLY A 248 16.79 -1.13 9.42
N ILE A 249 15.95 -0.98 10.44
CA ILE A 249 16.17 0.00 11.51
C ILE A 249 17.40 -0.37 12.33
N GLU A 250 17.65 -1.66 12.52
CA GLU A 250 18.69 -2.24 13.35
C GLU A 250 20.09 -1.88 12.81
N SER A 251 20.31 -2.04 11.51
CA SER A 251 21.58 -1.66 10.87
C SER A 251 21.82 -0.14 10.87
N LEU A 252 20.76 0.66 10.83
CA LEU A 252 20.85 2.11 11.01
C LEU A 252 21.15 2.48 12.46
N ALA A 253 20.52 1.78 13.42
CA ALA A 253 20.76 1.97 14.85
C ALA A 253 22.22 1.72 15.21
N GLU A 254 22.80 0.60 14.76
CA GLU A 254 24.23 0.28 14.97
C GLU A 254 25.15 1.37 14.42
N ARG A 255 24.87 1.87 13.20
CA ARG A 255 25.65 2.94 12.57
C ARG A 255 25.53 4.29 13.29
N VAL A 256 24.37 4.60 13.87
CA VAL A 256 24.16 5.83 14.66
C VAL A 256 24.83 5.71 16.03
N LEU A 257 24.61 4.61 16.74
CA LEU A 257 25.15 4.36 18.07
C LEU A 257 26.69 4.34 18.07
N SER A 258 27.32 3.75 17.04
CA SER A 258 28.79 3.73 16.92
C SER A 258 29.42 5.12 16.76
N GLN A 259 28.69 6.09 16.21
CA GLN A 259 29.19 7.45 15.97
C GLN A 259 28.80 8.45 17.08
N ILE A 260 27.92 8.07 18.01
CA ILE A 260 27.52 8.93 19.12
C ILE A 260 28.67 9.09 20.14
N GLY A 261 29.56 8.10 20.24
CA GLY A 261 30.68 8.06 21.18
C GLY A 261 30.24 7.62 22.58
N ARG A 262 31.05 7.90 23.61
CA ARG A 262 30.78 7.54 25.02
C ARG A 262 29.76 8.47 25.70
N ASN A 263 28.56 8.59 25.15
CA ASN A 263 27.46 9.31 25.78
C ASN A 263 26.36 8.32 26.22
N GLU A 264 26.52 7.76 27.43
CA GLU A 264 25.62 6.73 27.95
C GLU A 264 24.16 7.21 28.07
N GLN A 265 23.96 8.48 28.46
CA GLN A 265 22.62 9.06 28.60
C GLN A 265 21.89 9.14 27.25
N LEU A 266 22.59 9.58 26.20
CA LEU A 266 22.03 9.66 24.85
C LEU A 266 21.82 8.28 24.24
N THR A 267 22.77 7.36 24.40
CA THR A 267 22.64 5.96 23.96
C THR A 267 21.39 5.34 24.57
N ARG A 268 21.22 5.48 25.90
CA ARG A 268 20.05 4.94 26.59
C ARG A 268 18.74 5.59 26.13
N ALA A 269 18.75 6.89 25.89
CA ALA A 269 17.59 7.59 25.38
C ALA A 269 17.18 7.06 24.00
N ILE A 270 18.15 6.85 23.09
CA ILE A 270 17.89 6.34 21.74
C ILE A 270 17.37 4.90 21.79
N GLU A 271 17.98 4.01 22.55
CA GLU A 271 17.51 2.62 22.70
C GLU A 271 16.03 2.53 23.11
N LEU A 272 15.62 3.38 24.04
CA LEU A 272 14.22 3.46 24.49
C LEU A 272 13.31 4.13 23.46
N LEU A 273 13.80 5.11 22.71
CA LEU A 273 13.00 5.76 21.67
C LEU A 273 12.76 4.80 20.48
N ILE A 274 13.74 3.96 20.14
CA ILE A 274 13.64 3.05 19.00
C ILE A 274 12.84 1.77 19.29
N ASP A 275 12.74 1.32 20.54
CA ASP A 275 11.96 0.12 20.89
C ASP A 275 10.45 0.46 20.98
N PRO A 276 9.61 -0.07 20.06
CA PRO A 276 8.18 0.22 20.04
C PRO A 276 7.42 -0.30 21.26
N ARG A 277 8.02 -1.21 22.05
CA ARG A 277 7.41 -1.79 23.26
C ARG A 277 7.64 -0.93 24.50
N THR A 278 8.56 0.03 24.43
CA THR A 278 8.92 0.86 25.57
C THR A 278 8.22 2.22 25.51
N ARG A 279 8.01 2.80 26.69
CA ARG A 279 7.46 4.14 26.88
C ARG A 279 8.56 5.04 27.46
N PRO A 280 9.22 5.86 26.63
CA PRO A 280 10.28 6.74 27.11
C PRO A 280 9.71 7.82 28.04
N GLY A 281 10.28 7.94 29.25
CA GLY A 281 10.01 9.05 30.16
C GLY A 281 10.55 10.40 29.66
N ALA A 282 10.07 11.50 30.26
CA ALA A 282 10.42 12.88 29.87
C ALA A 282 11.94 13.15 29.84
N GLN A 283 12.69 12.53 30.76
CA GLN A 283 14.15 12.64 30.84
C GLN A 283 14.89 12.20 29.56
N HIS A 284 14.36 11.22 28.82
CA HIS A 284 14.99 10.74 27.59
C HIS A 284 14.85 11.77 26.46
N PHE A 285 13.71 12.46 26.39
CA PHE A 285 13.52 13.57 25.46
C PHE A 285 14.38 14.78 25.83
N VAL A 286 14.60 15.04 27.12
CA VAL A 286 15.53 16.08 27.59
C VAL A 286 16.96 15.74 27.15
N ALA A 287 17.42 14.51 27.38
CA ALA A 287 18.75 14.06 26.98
C ALA A 287 18.96 14.16 25.46
N LEU A 288 17.96 13.75 24.67
CA LEU A 288 17.98 13.90 23.22
C LEU A 288 18.09 15.37 22.79
N ARG A 289 17.29 16.27 23.40
CA ARG A 289 17.36 17.70 23.09
C ARG A 289 18.73 18.30 23.37
N SER A 290 19.28 18.05 24.56
CA SER A 290 20.60 18.56 24.93
C SER A 290 21.70 18.07 23.97
N ALA A 291 21.57 16.83 23.48
CA ALA A 291 22.50 16.28 22.50
C ALA A 291 22.39 16.93 21.11
N ILE A 292 21.17 17.24 20.65
CA ILE A 292 20.94 17.94 19.39
C ILE A 292 21.57 19.33 19.44
N GLU A 293 21.37 20.06 20.55
CA GLU A 293 21.95 21.39 20.76
C GLU A 293 23.49 21.34 20.79
N ALA A 294 24.06 20.35 21.49
CA ALA A 294 25.52 20.18 21.58
C ALA A 294 26.18 19.73 20.26
N LYS A 295 25.46 19.01 19.38
CA LYS A 295 25.99 18.44 18.12
C LYS A 295 25.44 19.11 16.85
N ALA A 296 24.87 20.31 16.95
CA ALA A 296 24.26 21.05 15.83
C ALA A 296 25.20 21.24 14.60
N GLY A 297 26.52 21.15 14.78
CA GLY A 297 27.50 21.23 13.69
C GLY A 297 27.72 19.95 12.87
N ASN A 298 27.34 18.76 13.36
CA ASN A 298 27.55 17.50 12.63
C ASN A 298 26.30 17.10 11.83
N GLN A 299 26.13 17.77 10.68
CA GLN A 299 24.96 17.65 9.80
C GLN A 299 24.72 16.21 9.29
N LYS A 300 25.77 15.41 9.07
CA LYS A 300 25.62 14.01 8.64
C LYS A 300 25.02 13.16 9.76
N MET A 301 25.55 13.29 10.99
CA MET A 301 25.05 12.57 12.14
C MET A 301 23.61 12.96 12.49
N MET A 302 23.29 14.25 12.48
CA MET A 302 21.93 14.71 12.78
C MET A 302 20.92 14.17 11.76
N ARG A 303 21.27 14.08 10.47
CA ARG A 303 20.42 13.44 9.45
C ARG A 303 20.21 11.95 9.73
N MET A 304 21.28 11.21 10.03
CA MET A 304 21.16 9.78 10.37
C MET A 304 20.34 9.53 11.64
N LEU A 305 20.52 10.35 12.67
CA LEU A 305 19.75 10.27 13.91
C LEU A 305 18.28 10.61 13.67
N ALA A 306 17.97 11.65 12.88
CA ALA A 306 16.60 11.98 12.53
C ALA A 306 15.92 10.85 11.75
N GLN A 307 16.63 10.24 10.79
CA GLN A 307 16.15 9.08 10.05
C GLN A 307 15.89 7.88 10.96
N LEU A 308 16.80 7.56 11.89
CA LEU A 308 16.63 6.44 12.83
C LEU A 308 15.39 6.63 13.71
N LEU A 309 15.28 7.80 14.36
CA LEU A 309 14.16 8.11 15.25
C LEU A 309 12.84 8.17 14.47
N GLY A 310 12.89 8.65 13.23
CA GLY A 310 11.76 8.66 12.31
C GLY A 310 11.34 7.24 11.94
N TYR A 311 12.26 6.38 11.51
CA TYR A 311 11.91 5.00 11.15
C TYR A 311 11.32 4.23 12.34
N ALA A 312 11.89 4.38 13.53
CA ALA A 312 11.30 3.82 14.75
C ALA A 312 9.89 4.33 15.02
N LEU A 313 9.66 5.64 14.85
CA LEU A 313 8.33 6.24 14.94
C LEU A 313 7.37 5.65 13.91
N GLY A 314 7.80 5.52 12.65
CA GLY A 314 7.01 4.92 11.57
C GLY A 314 6.64 3.46 11.85
N ARG A 315 7.58 2.67 12.38
CA ARG A 315 7.33 1.29 12.85
C ARG A 315 6.27 1.27 13.95
N ARG A 316 6.37 2.19 14.92
CA ARG A 316 5.39 2.32 16.02
C ARG A 316 4.00 2.69 15.48
N LEU A 317 3.92 3.67 14.58
CA LEU A 317 2.67 4.06 13.90
C LEU A 317 2.06 2.89 13.14
N TYR A 318 2.87 2.12 12.42
CA TYR A 318 2.40 0.95 11.67
C TYR A 318 1.80 -0.11 12.59
N ILE A 319 2.50 -0.47 13.67
CA ILE A 319 2.01 -1.43 14.67
C ILE A 319 0.71 -0.91 15.32
N ALA A 320 0.65 0.37 15.69
CA ALA A 320 -0.54 0.97 16.27
C ALA A 320 -1.73 0.95 15.28
N TYR A 321 -1.49 1.23 14.01
CA TYR A 321 -2.50 1.23 12.96
C TYR A 321 -3.05 -0.19 12.74
N MET A 322 -2.16 -1.19 12.62
CA MET A 322 -2.55 -2.60 12.48
C MET A 322 -3.34 -3.12 13.69
N GLN A 323 -3.10 -2.56 14.87
CA GLN A 323 -3.83 -2.89 16.10
C GLN A 323 -5.05 -1.99 16.35
N SER A 324 -5.44 -1.14 15.38
CA SER A 324 -6.54 -0.19 15.50
C SER A 324 -6.43 0.78 16.70
N ARG A 325 -5.22 1.02 17.22
CA ARG A 325 -4.93 2.01 18.27
C ARG A 325 -4.86 3.44 17.74
N ILE A 326 -4.63 3.58 16.43
CA ILE A 326 -4.70 4.84 15.69
C ILE A 326 -5.52 4.62 14.42
N SER A 327 -6.43 5.54 14.12
CA SER A 327 -7.30 5.42 12.94
C SER A 327 -6.64 6.03 11.70
N ARG A 328 -7.13 5.67 10.51
CA ARG A 328 -6.77 6.33 9.24
C ARG A 328 -7.01 7.85 9.30
N LYS A 329 -8.06 8.30 9.98
CA LYS A 329 -8.38 9.72 10.15
C LYS A 329 -7.30 10.44 10.97
N ASP A 330 -6.77 9.78 11.99
CA ASP A 330 -5.68 10.33 12.81
C ASP A 330 -4.38 10.39 12.01
N ILE A 331 -4.04 9.36 11.23
CA ILE A 331 -2.89 9.38 10.31
C ILE A 331 -3.02 10.53 9.30
N HIS A 332 -4.20 10.69 8.70
CA HIS A 332 -4.46 11.81 7.79
C HIS A 332 -4.30 13.18 8.49
N ALA A 333 -4.73 13.32 9.75
CA ALA A 333 -4.52 14.54 10.53
C ALA A 333 -3.03 14.82 10.77
N LEU A 334 -2.20 13.79 10.99
CA LEU A 334 -0.74 13.96 11.11
C LEU A 334 -0.12 14.48 9.82
N PHE A 335 -0.56 13.99 8.66
CA PHE A 335 -0.10 14.50 7.37
C PHE A 335 -0.44 15.98 7.14
N ARG A 336 -1.52 16.49 7.75
CA ARG A 336 -1.96 17.88 7.65
C ARG A 336 -1.45 18.78 8.79
N ASP A 337 -0.78 18.24 9.81
CA ASP A 337 -0.23 19.07 10.89
C ASP A 337 0.88 19.97 10.31
N PRO A 338 0.74 21.31 10.42
CA PRO A 338 1.69 22.23 9.81
C PRO A 338 3.02 22.35 10.58
N LEU A 339 3.11 21.84 11.82
CA LEU A 339 4.35 21.73 12.60
C LEU A 339 5.19 23.04 12.67
N ASN A 340 4.53 24.18 12.61
CA ASN A 340 5.11 25.52 12.42
C ASN A 340 5.04 26.40 13.68
N ARG A 341 4.40 25.93 14.75
CA ARG A 341 4.50 26.56 16.07
C ARG A 341 5.81 26.10 16.76
N PRO A 342 6.51 26.99 17.49
CA PRO A 342 7.68 26.61 18.26
C PRO A 342 7.38 25.43 19.19
N LEU A 343 8.30 24.46 19.29
CA LEU A 343 8.18 23.22 20.09
C LEU A 343 7.10 22.22 19.67
N ARG A 344 6.14 22.59 18.79
CA ARG A 344 5.09 21.69 18.31
C ARG A 344 5.62 20.39 17.69
N PRO A 345 6.70 20.38 16.88
CA PRO A 345 7.24 19.13 16.34
C PRO A 345 7.68 18.14 17.41
N LEU A 346 8.30 18.61 18.49
CA LEU A 346 8.69 17.76 19.61
C LEU A 346 7.47 17.26 20.40
N GLU A 347 6.48 18.12 20.62
CA GLU A 347 5.23 17.73 21.30
C GLU A 347 4.52 16.62 20.53
N CYS A 348 4.35 16.80 19.22
CA CYS A 348 3.80 15.79 18.32
C CYS A 348 4.61 14.49 18.40
N TYR A 349 5.95 14.56 18.30
CA TYR A 349 6.81 13.37 18.44
C TYR A 349 6.61 12.63 19.78
N ARG A 350 6.42 13.36 20.88
CA ARG A 350 6.15 12.78 22.21
C ARG A 350 4.75 12.16 22.31
N GLU A 351 3.73 12.84 21.78
CA GLU A 351 2.35 12.35 21.73
C GLU A 351 2.29 11.00 21.00
N LEU A 352 2.99 10.88 19.88
CA LEU A 352 3.03 9.64 19.09
C LEU A 352 3.77 8.48 19.79
N HIS A 353 4.60 8.75 20.80
CA HIS A 353 5.21 7.71 21.65
C HIS A 353 4.25 7.14 22.70
N LEU A 354 3.07 7.75 22.89
CA LEU A 354 2.04 7.28 23.81
C LEU A 354 1.05 6.30 23.17
N LEU A 355 1.06 6.19 21.84
CA LEU A 355 0.30 5.19 21.07
C LEU A 355 0.72 3.77 21.45
#